data_AF-A0A1J5HA00-F1
#
_entry.id   AF-A0A1J5HA00-F1
#
_cell.length_a   1.000
_cell.length_b   1.000
_cell.length_c   1.000
_cell.angle_alpha   90.00
_cell.angle_beta   90.00
_cell.angle_gamma   90.00
#
_symmetry.space_group_name_H-M   'P 1'
#
loop_
_entity.id
_entity.type
_entity.pdbx_description
1 polymer ?
#
loop_
_entity_poly.entity_id
_entity_poly.type
_entity_poly.pdbx_seq_one_letter_code
_entity_poly.pdbx_strand_id
1 'polypeptide(L)'
;MLHQIILSVFLFQKQICFGTNAVCDRIFFVDFNNKNKMIKDLKHLHYEVNWFTALFSVMSKEIVDGETKQPVLFFKMTWGSKFQIFTDKSKTQMLIECRKPTAISYDWDVFDVQGQEKKIATITMNLVKSMIKFGAESWNIKGPDGGALLTLDTDGGSTAKRIFDNMSGLYNPTHKYVVKGADGADVATFSSKHGLFKGVYDFVFAGGTEDQKKVALALFAAILLMMKK
;
A
#
# COMPACT_ATOMS: atom_id res chain seq x y z
N MET A 1 10.01 39.59 21.62
CA MET A 1 9.39 38.57 22.49
C MET A 1 8.65 37.49 21.69
N LEU A 2 7.72 37.83 20.79
CA LEU A 2 6.95 36.85 20.00
C LEU A 2 7.79 35.91 19.10
N HIS A 3 8.86 36.41 18.49
CA HIS A 3 9.76 35.60 17.64
C HIS A 3 10.52 34.50 18.40
N GLN A 4 10.84 34.70 19.69
CA GLN A 4 11.53 33.69 20.49
C GLN A 4 10.60 32.56 20.93
N ILE A 5 9.30 32.85 21.09
CA ILE A 5 8.26 31.85 21.41
C ILE A 5 8.01 30.93 20.21
N ILE A 6 7.96 31.50 18.99
CA ILE A 6 7.76 30.70 17.76
C ILE A 6 8.95 29.76 17.53
N LEU A 7 10.17 30.25 17.72
CA LEU A 7 11.38 29.44 17.51
C LEU A 7 11.50 28.30 18.54
N SER A 8 11.13 28.55 19.80
CA SER A 8 11.16 27.52 20.86
C SER A 8 10.08 26.45 20.66
N VAL A 9 8.88 26.81 20.20
CA VAL A 9 7.83 25.84 19.83
C VAL A 9 8.29 24.97 18.64
N PHE A 10 8.95 25.57 17.64
CA PHE A 10 9.45 24.83 16.48
C PHE A 10 10.56 23.83 16.85
N LEU A 11 11.48 24.23 17.72
CA LEU A 11 12.55 23.36 18.21
C LEU A 11 12.00 22.22 19.09
N PHE A 12 10.99 22.51 19.92
CA PHE A 12 10.33 21.50 20.75
C PHE A 12 9.55 20.46 19.92
N GLN A 13 8.81 20.89 18.89
CA GLN A 13 8.18 19.97 17.94
C GLN A 13 9.21 19.09 17.21
N LYS A 14 10.36 19.67 16.83
CA LYS A 14 11.44 18.92 16.18
C LYS A 14 12.03 17.88 17.12
N GLN A 15 12.29 18.23 18.39
CA GLN A 15 12.81 17.30 19.40
C GLN A 15 11.82 16.17 19.74
N ILE A 16 10.51 16.45 19.81
CA ILE A 16 9.50 15.41 20.00
C ILE A 16 9.48 14.48 18.80
N CYS A 17 9.50 14.99 17.57
CA CYS A 17 9.53 14.15 16.36
C CYS A 17 10.80 13.28 16.29
N PHE A 18 11.97 13.78 16.69
CA PHE A 18 13.19 12.96 16.73
C PHE A 18 13.21 11.98 17.91
N GLY A 19 12.73 12.40 19.08
CA GLY A 19 12.68 11.58 20.29
C GLY A 19 11.67 10.45 20.20
N THR A 20 10.48 10.68 19.63
CA THR A 20 9.46 9.63 19.47
C THR A 20 9.85 8.61 18.40
N ASN A 21 10.52 9.01 17.32
CA ASN A 21 11.08 8.08 16.35
C ASN A 21 12.16 7.19 17.00
N ALA A 22 13.09 7.78 17.78
CA ALA A 22 14.14 7.01 18.46
C ALA A 22 13.62 6.11 19.59
N VAL A 23 12.52 6.48 20.26
CA VAL A 23 11.89 5.67 21.32
C VAL A 23 10.97 4.59 20.73
N CYS A 24 10.27 4.86 19.62
CA CYS A 24 9.51 3.84 18.90
C CYS A 24 10.43 2.77 18.29
N ASP A 25 11.63 3.15 17.86
CA ASP A 25 12.62 2.21 17.32
C ASP A 25 13.28 1.35 18.42
N ARG A 26 13.26 1.76 19.70
CA ARG A 26 13.89 1.02 20.81
C ARG A 26 12.97 0.09 21.60
N ILE A 27 11.64 0.23 21.50
CA ILE A 27 10.70 -0.56 22.33
C ILE A 27 10.26 -1.88 21.66
N PHE A 28 10.63 -2.13 20.40
CA PHE A 28 10.30 -3.38 19.70
C PHE A 28 11.54 -4.22 19.34
N PHE A 29 12.36 -4.55 20.32
CA PHE A 29 13.31 -5.66 20.19
C PHE A 29 12.67 -6.93 20.73
N VAL A 30 11.75 -7.47 19.93
CA VAL A 30 11.47 -8.92 19.97
C VAL A 30 12.29 -9.50 18.83
N ASP A 31 13.12 -10.48 19.16
CA ASP A 31 13.98 -11.20 18.23
C ASP A 31 13.10 -11.95 17.21
N PHE A 32 12.77 -11.30 16.10
CA PHE A 32 11.92 -11.83 15.04
C PHE A 32 12.74 -12.76 14.14
N ASN A 33 12.84 -14.01 14.58
CA ASN A 33 13.51 -15.10 13.86
C ASN A 33 12.72 -15.60 12.63
N ASN A 34 11.93 -14.74 11.97
CA ASN A 34 11.18 -15.09 10.77
C ASN A 34 12.01 -14.75 9.52
N LYS A 35 13.17 -15.41 9.40
CA LYS A 35 14.02 -15.28 8.21
C LYS A 35 13.27 -15.83 6.99
N ASN A 36 12.98 -14.95 6.04
CA ASN A 36 12.62 -15.27 4.65
C ASN A 36 11.34 -16.07 4.43
N LYS A 37 10.18 -15.62 4.94
CA LYS A 37 8.92 -16.05 4.30
C LYS A 37 8.92 -15.50 2.87
N MET A 38 8.95 -16.39 1.88
CA MET A 38 8.83 -15.98 0.49
C MET A 38 7.36 -15.64 0.21
N ILE A 39 7.08 -14.85 -0.83
CA ILE A 39 5.68 -14.48 -1.19
C ILE A 39 4.78 -15.73 -1.31
N LYS A 40 5.33 -16.84 -1.80
CA LYS A 40 4.61 -18.12 -1.92
C LYS A 40 4.06 -18.66 -0.60
N ASP A 41 4.63 -18.25 0.54
CA ASP A 41 4.25 -18.69 1.88
C ASP A 41 3.22 -17.74 2.53
N LEU A 42 2.95 -16.60 1.91
CA LEU A 42 1.96 -15.62 2.37
C LEU A 42 0.61 -15.96 1.72
N LYS A 43 -0.42 -16.15 2.55
CA LYS A 43 -1.80 -16.43 2.08
C LYS A 43 -2.73 -15.25 2.31
N HIS A 44 -2.68 -14.68 3.51
CA HIS A 44 -3.56 -13.61 3.96
C HIS A 44 -2.73 -12.52 4.62
N LEU A 45 -2.80 -11.32 4.06
CA LEU A 45 -2.21 -10.10 4.56
C LEU A 45 -3.30 -9.21 5.15
N HIS A 46 -3.01 -8.63 6.30
CA HIS A 46 -3.94 -7.79 7.04
C HIS A 46 -3.28 -6.47 7.43
N TYR A 47 -4.03 -5.39 7.31
CA TYR A 47 -3.64 -4.07 7.78
C TYR A 47 -4.81 -3.40 8.48
N GLU A 48 -4.56 -2.95 9.70
CA GLU A 48 -5.52 -2.20 10.50
C GLU A 48 -5.03 -0.76 10.65
N VAL A 49 -5.88 0.20 10.31
CA VAL A 49 -5.63 1.62 10.59
C VAL A 49 -6.52 2.07 11.74
N ASN A 50 -5.86 2.51 12.80
CA ASN A 50 -6.48 3.18 13.94
C ASN A 50 -6.12 4.67 13.87
N TRP A 51 -6.95 5.53 14.46
CA TRP A 51 -6.79 7.00 14.38
C TRP A 51 -5.38 7.49 14.75
N PHE A 52 -4.71 6.84 15.72
CA PHE A 52 -3.29 7.10 16.04
C PHE A 52 -2.35 6.76 14.87
N THR A 53 -2.43 5.55 14.32
CA THR A 53 -1.59 5.12 13.18
C THR A 53 -1.83 5.95 11.92
N ALA A 54 -3.06 6.46 11.74
CA ALA A 54 -3.39 7.36 10.65
C ALA A 54 -2.57 8.65 10.76
N LEU A 55 -2.46 9.26 11.94
CA LEU A 55 -1.79 10.55 12.15
C LEU A 55 -0.25 10.46 12.00
N PHE A 56 0.38 9.38 12.46
CA PHE A 56 1.85 9.30 12.56
C PHE A 56 2.52 8.51 11.43
N SER A 57 1.79 7.69 10.67
CA SER A 57 2.40 6.79 9.67
C SER A 57 1.71 6.88 8.30
N VAL A 58 1.72 8.08 7.70
CA VAL A 58 1.16 8.30 6.36
C VAL A 58 2.00 7.62 5.28
N MET A 59 3.33 7.63 5.45
CA MET A 59 4.27 7.13 4.44
C MET A 59 4.79 5.72 4.70
N SER A 60 4.35 5.05 5.77
CA SER A 60 4.76 3.66 6.03
C SER A 60 3.58 2.85 6.56
N LYS A 61 3.54 1.57 6.21
CA LYS A 61 2.50 0.62 6.66
C LYS A 61 3.18 -0.68 7.06
N GLU A 62 2.81 -1.20 8.22
CA GLU A 62 3.24 -2.51 8.69
C GLU A 62 2.10 -3.48 8.43
N ILE A 63 2.36 -4.50 7.61
CA ILE A 63 1.38 -5.49 7.19
C ILE A 63 1.64 -6.76 7.97
N VAL A 64 0.58 -7.28 8.59
CA VAL A 64 0.65 -8.50 9.39
C VAL A 64 0.07 -9.68 8.65
N ASP A 65 0.55 -10.86 8.99
CA ASP A 65 -0.06 -12.13 8.60
C ASP A 65 -1.46 -12.21 9.24
N GLY A 66 -2.47 -12.49 8.42
CA GLY A 66 -3.86 -12.52 8.88
C GLY A 66 -4.13 -13.61 9.91
N GLU A 67 -3.38 -14.72 9.87
CA GLU A 67 -3.51 -15.84 10.79
C GLU A 67 -2.68 -15.62 12.05
N THR A 68 -1.37 -15.34 11.89
CA THR A 68 -0.45 -15.29 13.04
C THR A 68 -0.38 -13.92 13.71
N LYS A 69 -0.96 -12.88 13.09
CA LYS A 69 -0.89 -11.48 13.52
C LYS A 69 0.54 -10.93 13.66
N GLN A 70 1.52 -11.61 13.07
CA GLN A 70 2.92 -11.16 13.10
C GLN A 70 3.22 -10.28 11.88
N PRO A 71 4.06 -9.25 12.02
CA PRO A 71 4.51 -8.44 10.88
C PRO A 71 5.23 -9.30 9.85
N VAL A 72 4.86 -9.15 8.58
CA VAL A 72 5.45 -9.92 7.47
C VAL A 72 5.92 -9.05 6.31
N LEU A 73 5.32 -7.87 6.11
CA LEU A 73 5.70 -6.95 5.06
C LEU A 73 5.65 -5.51 5.55
N PHE A 74 6.53 -4.67 5.02
CA PHE A 74 6.63 -3.27 5.38
C PHE A 74 6.57 -2.43 4.12
N PHE A 75 5.55 -1.58 4.01
CA PHE A 75 5.42 -0.66 2.89
C PHE A 75 5.98 0.69 3.28
N LYS A 76 6.68 1.34 2.35
CA LYS A 76 7.25 2.67 2.54
C LYS A 76 7.11 3.48 1.26
N MET A 77 6.56 4.68 1.37
CA MET A 77 6.59 5.69 0.32
C MET A 77 7.73 6.66 0.60
N THR A 78 8.54 6.99 -0.40
CA THR A 78 9.55 8.04 -0.28
C THR A 78 9.02 9.36 -0.87
N TRP A 79 9.54 10.47 -0.37
CA TRP A 79 9.37 11.76 -1.01
C TRP A 79 10.03 11.68 -2.40
N GLY A 80 9.24 11.75 -3.47
CA GLY A 80 9.74 11.55 -4.85
C GLY A 80 9.01 10.48 -5.65
N SER A 81 7.76 10.14 -5.28
CA SER A 81 6.88 9.29 -6.09
C SER A 81 7.34 7.84 -6.26
N LYS A 82 8.15 7.33 -5.34
CA LYS A 82 8.50 5.91 -5.26
C LYS A 82 7.85 5.29 -4.03
N PHE A 83 7.50 4.02 -4.13
CA PHE A 83 7.19 3.23 -2.96
C PHE A 83 7.88 1.87 -3.04
N GLN A 84 8.15 1.31 -1.89
CA GLN A 84 8.98 0.13 -1.70
C GLN A 84 8.27 -0.81 -0.74
N ILE A 85 8.44 -2.11 -0.98
CA ILE A 85 7.94 -3.20 -0.16
C ILE A 85 9.13 -3.99 0.36
N PHE A 86 9.19 -4.17 1.68
CA PHE A 86 10.27 -4.88 2.35
C PHE A 86 9.73 -6.11 3.08
N THR A 87 10.56 -7.14 3.20
CA THR A 87 10.28 -8.37 3.97
C THR A 87 10.78 -8.28 5.41
N ASP A 88 11.52 -7.23 5.76
CA ASP A 88 12.11 -7.03 7.08
C ASP A 88 11.75 -5.67 7.68
N LYS A 89 11.66 -5.63 9.02
CA LYS A 89 11.32 -4.41 9.75
C LYS A 89 12.38 -3.32 9.63
N SER A 90 13.66 -3.70 9.51
CA SER A 90 14.76 -2.77 9.26
C SER A 90 14.74 -2.17 7.86
N LYS A 91 13.87 -2.66 6.96
CA LYS A 91 13.69 -2.16 5.58
C LYS A 91 15.00 -2.21 4.79
N THR A 92 15.73 -3.32 4.96
CA THR A 92 17.00 -3.60 4.28
C THR A 92 16.84 -4.63 3.15
N GLN A 93 15.89 -5.55 3.29
CA GLN A 93 15.54 -6.57 2.31
C GLN A 93 14.33 -6.11 1.51
N MET A 94 14.62 -5.43 0.40
CA MET A 94 13.59 -4.96 -0.51
C MET A 94 13.12 -6.12 -1.40
N LEU A 95 11.80 -6.19 -1.60
CA LEU A 95 11.11 -7.17 -2.43
C LEU A 95 10.64 -6.56 -3.74
N ILE A 96 10.00 -5.38 -3.64
CA ILE A 96 9.45 -4.65 -4.78
C ILE A 96 9.81 -3.19 -4.65
N GLU A 97 10.22 -2.59 -5.77
CA GLU A 97 10.25 -1.14 -5.92
C GLU A 97 9.29 -0.69 -7.02
N CYS A 98 8.45 0.28 -6.70
CA CYS A 98 7.59 0.93 -7.65
C CYS A 98 8.05 2.37 -7.89
N ARG A 99 8.29 2.71 -9.15
CA ARG A 99 8.83 4.01 -9.57
C ARG A 99 7.87 4.66 -10.55
N LYS A 100 7.60 5.95 -10.37
CA LYS A 100 6.97 6.71 -11.44
C LYS A 100 7.98 7.03 -12.55
N PRO A 101 7.61 6.91 -13.84
CA PRO A 101 8.47 7.34 -14.93
C PRO A 101 8.63 8.86 -14.96
N THR A 102 7.60 9.61 -14.53
CA THR A 102 7.64 11.07 -14.40
C THR A 102 6.88 11.54 -13.16
N ALA A 103 7.18 12.73 -12.65
CA ALA A 103 6.52 13.28 -11.46
C ALA A 103 4.99 13.46 -11.62
N ILE A 104 4.53 13.66 -12.86
CA ILE A 104 3.15 13.99 -13.22
C ILE A 104 2.34 12.75 -13.63
N SER A 105 3.01 11.64 -13.99
CA SER A 105 2.36 10.42 -14.45
C SER A 105 1.57 9.71 -13.32
N TYR A 106 0.51 8.99 -13.70
CA TYR A 106 -0.23 8.05 -12.87
C TYR A 106 0.17 6.59 -13.13
N ASP A 107 1.32 6.41 -13.79
CA ASP A 107 1.94 5.13 -14.08
C ASP A 107 3.01 4.83 -13.04
N TRP A 108 3.07 3.58 -12.63
CA TRP A 108 4.13 3.05 -11.79
C TRP A 108 4.74 1.82 -12.46
N ASP A 109 6.03 1.91 -12.74
CA ASP A 109 6.81 0.75 -13.13
C ASP A 109 7.14 -0.07 -11.88
N VAL A 110 6.85 -1.36 -11.94
CA VAL A 110 7.05 -2.33 -10.86
C VAL A 110 8.30 -3.14 -11.14
N PHE A 111 9.26 -3.09 -10.22
CA PHE A 111 10.51 -3.81 -10.29
C PHE A 111 10.57 -4.88 -9.19
N ASP A 112 10.86 -6.11 -9.61
CA ASP A 112 11.35 -7.15 -8.71
C ASP A 112 12.83 -6.87 -8.43
N VAL A 113 13.19 -6.79 -7.16
CA VAL A 113 14.54 -6.42 -6.72
C VAL A 113 15.22 -7.55 -5.95
N GLN A 114 14.63 -8.75 -5.93
CA GLN A 114 15.27 -9.92 -5.35
C GLN A 114 16.36 -10.47 -6.29
N GLY A 115 17.62 -10.20 -5.95
CA GLY A 115 18.78 -10.62 -6.74
C GLY A 115 19.14 -9.57 -7.80
N GLN A 116 18.59 -9.71 -9.01
CA GLN A 116 18.79 -8.73 -10.08
C GLN A 116 17.52 -7.94 -10.32
N GLU A 117 17.66 -6.61 -10.36
CA GLU A 117 16.54 -5.72 -10.67
C GLU A 117 15.93 -6.04 -12.05
N LYS A 118 14.65 -6.40 -12.06
CA LYS A 118 13.88 -6.74 -13.26
C LYS A 118 12.54 -6.00 -13.24
N LYS A 119 12.24 -5.25 -14.29
CA LYS A 119 10.89 -4.71 -14.49
C LYS A 119 9.91 -5.85 -14.78
N ILE A 120 8.86 -5.98 -13.97
CA ILE A 120 7.85 -7.04 -14.09
C ILE A 120 6.48 -6.53 -14.54
N ALA A 121 6.18 -5.24 -14.36
CA ALA A 121 4.94 -4.64 -14.85
C ALA A 121 4.98 -3.12 -14.91
N THR A 122 3.95 -2.54 -15.52
CA THR A 122 3.53 -1.15 -15.36
C THR A 122 2.07 -1.12 -14.90
N ILE A 123 1.80 -0.40 -13.80
CA ILE A 123 0.46 -0.15 -13.26
C ILE A 123 0.06 1.27 -13.63
N THR A 124 -0.99 1.43 -14.43
CA THR A 124 -1.55 2.73 -14.79
C THR A 124 -2.92 2.91 -14.15
N MET A 125 -3.11 4.01 -13.43
CA MET A 125 -4.41 4.43 -12.92
C MET A 125 -5.00 5.52 -13.81
N ASN A 126 -6.09 5.20 -14.51
CA ASN A 126 -6.83 6.20 -15.28
C ASN A 126 -8.01 6.73 -14.46
N LEU A 127 -7.98 8.03 -14.17
CA LEU A 127 -9.11 8.74 -13.58
C LEU A 127 -10.06 9.16 -14.71
N VAL A 128 -11.21 8.49 -14.84
CA VAL A 128 -12.22 8.87 -15.84
C VAL A 128 -12.95 10.12 -15.32
N LYS A 129 -12.53 11.29 -15.81
CA LYS A 129 -13.23 12.56 -15.60
C LYS A 129 -14.42 12.65 -16.57
N SER A 130 -15.54 12.00 -16.26
CA SER A 130 -16.79 12.22 -17.01
C SER A 130 -17.92 12.68 -16.10
N MET A 131 -18.77 13.60 -16.60
CA MET A 131 -19.91 14.18 -15.85
C MET A 131 -20.95 13.14 -15.41
N ILE A 132 -20.95 11.93 -15.98
CA ILE A 132 -21.91 10.86 -15.69
C ILE A 132 -21.31 9.79 -14.74
N LYS A 133 -19.96 9.71 -14.65
CA LYS A 133 -19.24 8.74 -13.82
C LYS A 133 -18.15 9.44 -13.03
N PHE A 134 -18.53 10.37 -12.16
CA PHE A 134 -17.59 11.00 -11.23
C PHE A 134 -16.92 9.90 -10.40
N GLY A 135 -15.62 9.70 -10.60
CA GLY A 135 -14.83 8.74 -9.84
C GLY A 135 -14.75 7.31 -10.39
N ALA A 136 -15.16 7.02 -11.64
CA ALA A 136 -14.79 5.72 -12.23
C ALA A 136 -13.28 5.67 -12.46
N GLU A 137 -12.60 4.77 -11.74
CA GLU A 137 -11.18 4.48 -11.93
C GLU A 137 -11.05 3.20 -12.73
N SER A 138 -10.26 3.21 -13.79
CA SER A 138 -9.85 1.98 -14.47
C SER A 138 -8.35 1.78 -14.25
N TRP A 139 -7.99 0.58 -13.83
CA TRP A 139 -6.61 0.17 -13.63
C TRP A 139 -6.16 -0.66 -14.83
N ASN A 140 -5.06 -0.25 -15.45
CA ASN A 140 -4.45 -0.97 -16.56
C ASN A 140 -3.09 -1.49 -16.11
N ILE A 141 -2.95 -2.82 -16.01
CA ILE A 141 -1.75 -3.45 -15.48
C ILE A 141 -1.14 -4.30 -16.59
N LYS A 142 -0.03 -3.82 -17.13
CA LYS A 142 0.64 -4.42 -18.28
C LYS A 142 1.93 -5.11 -17.86
N GLY A 143 2.25 -6.20 -18.56
CA GLY A 143 3.54 -6.87 -18.46
C GLY A 143 4.66 -6.05 -19.09
N PRO A 144 5.92 -6.52 -19.00
CA PRO A 144 7.08 -5.84 -19.57
C PRO A 144 7.07 -5.79 -21.10
N ASP A 145 6.34 -6.71 -21.73
CA ASP A 145 6.08 -6.79 -23.18
C ASP A 145 4.96 -5.85 -23.64
N GLY A 146 4.28 -5.17 -22.72
CA GLY A 146 3.14 -4.30 -22.99
C GLY A 146 1.80 -5.03 -23.12
N GLY A 147 1.78 -6.37 -23.00
CA GLY A 147 0.57 -7.18 -22.94
C GLY A 147 -0.19 -6.96 -21.64
N ALA A 148 -1.50 -7.27 -21.63
CA ALA A 148 -2.25 -7.27 -20.38
C ALA A 148 -1.69 -8.34 -19.44
N LEU A 149 -1.38 -7.97 -18.20
CA LEU A 149 -0.87 -8.90 -17.18
C LEU A 149 -1.94 -9.21 -16.14
N LEU A 150 -2.56 -8.15 -15.59
CA LEU A 150 -3.63 -8.25 -14.61
C LEU A 150 -4.76 -7.28 -14.95
N THR A 151 -5.95 -7.60 -14.47
CA THR A 151 -7.09 -6.68 -14.41
C THR A 151 -7.58 -6.55 -12.97
N LEU A 152 -8.27 -5.44 -12.68
CA LEU A 152 -8.89 -5.19 -11.39
C LEU A 152 -10.40 -5.07 -11.57
N ASP A 153 -11.13 -6.05 -11.11
CA ASP A 153 -12.58 -6.02 -11.06
C ASP A 153 -13.03 -5.47 -9.71
N THR A 154 -14.02 -4.58 -9.72
CA THR A 154 -14.59 -4.01 -8.49
C THR A 154 -16.01 -4.51 -8.28
N ASP A 155 -16.28 -5.01 -7.09
CA ASP A 155 -17.62 -5.38 -6.65
C ASP A 155 -18.11 -4.31 -5.66
N GLY A 156 -19.18 -3.58 -6.03
CA GLY A 156 -19.82 -2.59 -5.17
C GLY A 156 -19.30 -1.14 -5.20
N GLY A 157 -18.60 -0.69 -6.26
CA GLY A 157 -18.27 0.73 -6.46
C GLY A 157 -16.85 1.00 -7.01
N SER A 158 -16.46 2.28 -7.07
CA SER A 158 -15.12 2.70 -7.51
C SER A 158 -14.23 3.16 -6.34
N THR A 159 -12.91 3.09 -6.50
CA THR A 159 -11.93 3.53 -5.49
C THR A 159 -12.03 5.02 -5.14
N ALA A 160 -12.37 5.90 -6.09
CA ALA A 160 -12.62 7.31 -5.80
C ALA A 160 -13.92 7.52 -5.00
N LYS A 161 -14.97 6.74 -5.28
CA LYS A 161 -16.19 6.74 -4.46
C LYS A 161 -15.87 6.34 -3.01
N ARG A 162 -14.95 5.41 -2.79
CA ARG A 162 -14.43 5.06 -1.46
C ARG A 162 -13.69 6.22 -0.76
N ILE A 163 -12.91 7.04 -1.48
CA ILE A 163 -12.28 8.25 -0.90
C ILE A 163 -13.36 9.23 -0.43
N PHE A 164 -14.38 9.47 -1.25
CA PHE A 164 -15.51 10.34 -0.90
C PHE A 164 -16.39 9.78 0.24
N ASP A 165 -16.68 8.48 0.22
CA ASP A 165 -17.47 7.83 1.26
C ASP A 165 -16.69 7.81 2.59
N ASN A 166 -15.36 7.63 2.55
CA ASN A 166 -14.47 7.77 3.72
C ASN A 166 -14.41 9.21 4.26
N MET A 167 -14.50 10.24 3.41
CA MET A 167 -14.58 11.65 3.85
C MET A 167 -15.92 11.98 4.50
N SER A 168 -17.01 11.33 4.08
CA SER A 168 -18.36 11.65 4.55
C SER A 168 -18.79 10.83 5.78
N GLY A 169 -18.17 9.68 6.06
CA GLY A 169 -18.45 8.88 7.26
C GLY A 169 -19.87 8.30 7.34
N LEU A 170 -20.66 8.42 6.26
CA LEU A 170 -22.10 8.16 6.24
C LEU A 170 -22.47 6.75 5.75
N TYR A 171 -21.50 5.97 5.24
CA TYR A 171 -21.76 4.66 4.64
C TYR A 171 -20.58 3.70 4.86
N ASN A 172 -20.84 2.47 5.30
CA ASN A 172 -19.83 1.43 5.59
C ASN A 172 -19.91 0.25 4.61
N PRO A 173 -19.72 0.46 3.30
CA PRO A 173 -19.67 -0.64 2.35
C PRO A 173 -18.37 -1.42 2.55
N THR A 174 -18.49 -2.74 2.64
CA THR A 174 -17.33 -3.61 2.41
C THR A 174 -17.07 -3.59 0.91
N HIS A 175 -15.99 -2.94 0.48
CA HIS A 175 -15.58 -2.98 -0.92
C HIS A 175 -14.70 -4.18 -1.15
N LYS A 176 -14.98 -4.93 -2.22
CA LYS A 176 -14.18 -6.06 -2.65
C LYS A 176 -13.64 -5.80 -4.04
N TYR A 177 -12.38 -6.11 -4.21
CA TYR A 177 -11.64 -5.98 -5.45
C TYR A 177 -11.04 -7.34 -5.77
N VAL A 178 -11.20 -7.78 -7.00
CA VAL A 178 -10.65 -9.06 -7.46
C VAL A 178 -9.59 -8.74 -8.52
N VAL A 179 -8.37 -9.16 -8.25
CA VAL A 179 -7.25 -9.07 -9.18
C VAL A 179 -7.24 -10.34 -10.00
N LYS A 180 -7.44 -10.22 -11.31
CA LYS A 180 -7.45 -11.36 -12.23
C LYS A 180 -6.24 -11.34 -13.14
N GLY A 181 -5.77 -12.51 -13.53
CA GLY A 181 -4.81 -12.68 -14.61
C GLY A 181 -5.42 -12.37 -15.96
N ALA A 182 -4.56 -12.23 -16.98
CA ALA A 182 -5.00 -12.07 -18.37
C ALA A 182 -5.84 -13.27 -18.90
N ASP A 183 -5.68 -14.44 -18.27
CA ASP A 183 -6.48 -15.66 -18.48
C ASP A 183 -7.84 -15.64 -17.77
N GLY A 184 -8.11 -14.60 -16.99
CA GLY A 184 -9.33 -14.45 -16.20
C GLY A 184 -9.32 -15.17 -14.85
N ALA A 185 -8.23 -15.86 -14.49
CA ALA A 185 -8.12 -16.56 -13.21
C ALA A 185 -7.86 -15.58 -12.05
N ASP A 186 -8.43 -15.84 -10.88
CA ASP A 186 -8.22 -15.01 -9.70
C ASP A 186 -6.78 -15.14 -9.19
N VAL A 187 -6.07 -14.02 -9.11
CA VAL A 187 -4.71 -13.93 -8.56
C VAL A 187 -4.75 -13.51 -7.10
N ALA A 188 -5.56 -12.51 -6.78
CA ALA A 188 -5.73 -12.02 -5.41
C ALA A 188 -7.10 -11.36 -5.21
N THR A 189 -7.54 -11.31 -3.97
CA THR A 189 -8.71 -10.54 -3.54
C THR A 189 -8.28 -9.51 -2.51
N PHE A 190 -8.75 -8.28 -2.66
CA PHE A 190 -8.61 -7.20 -1.69
C PHE A 190 -9.99 -6.84 -1.14
N SER A 191 -10.10 -6.70 0.18
CA SER A 191 -11.29 -6.16 0.81
C SER A 191 -10.96 -5.06 1.79
N SER A 192 -11.80 -4.03 1.85
CA SER A 192 -11.71 -2.97 2.86
C SER A 192 -13.02 -2.82 3.61
N LYS A 193 -12.93 -2.67 4.94
CA LYS A 193 -14.05 -2.39 5.84
C LYS A 193 -13.72 -1.16 6.70
N HIS A 194 -14.62 -0.19 6.77
CA HIS A 194 -14.38 1.09 7.44
C HIS A 194 -15.42 1.41 8.50
N GLY A 195 -15.03 1.42 9.77
CA GLY A 195 -15.80 2.04 10.85
C GLY A 195 -15.38 3.49 11.09
N LEU A 196 -16.19 4.21 11.89
CA LEU A 196 -15.97 5.63 12.27
C LEU A 196 -14.55 5.94 12.79
N PHE A 197 -13.88 4.98 13.44
CA PHE A 197 -12.56 5.19 14.06
C PHE A 197 -11.50 4.15 13.68
N LYS A 198 -11.85 3.21 12.79
CA LYS A 198 -11.03 2.04 12.44
C LYS A 198 -11.26 1.63 10.99
N GLY A 199 -10.20 1.44 10.23
CA GLY A 199 -10.25 0.82 8.91
C GLY A 199 -9.49 -0.50 8.92
N VAL A 200 -10.04 -1.50 8.24
CA VAL A 200 -9.43 -2.82 8.07
C VAL A 200 -9.28 -3.10 6.59
N TYR A 201 -8.12 -3.61 6.22
CA TYR A 201 -7.77 -3.98 4.86
C TYR A 201 -7.22 -5.38 4.85
N ASP A 202 -7.85 -6.26 4.08
CA ASP A 202 -7.45 -7.64 3.92
C ASP A 202 -7.06 -7.88 2.46
N PHE A 203 -5.97 -8.62 2.27
CA PHE A 203 -5.49 -9.03 0.96
C PHE A 203 -5.19 -10.53 1.00
N VAL A 204 -5.80 -11.29 0.10
CA VAL A 204 -5.71 -12.75 0.06
C VAL A 204 -5.20 -13.18 -1.30
N PHE A 205 -4.14 -13.97 -1.34
CA PHE A 205 -3.67 -14.60 -2.57
C PHE A 205 -4.56 -15.78 -2.94
N ALA A 206 -5.02 -15.83 -4.18
CA ALA A 206 -5.85 -16.92 -4.71
C ALA A 206 -5.05 -17.84 -5.65
N GLY A 207 -4.08 -17.29 -6.40
CA GLY A 207 -3.35 -18.03 -7.42
C GLY A 207 -2.34 -17.16 -8.17
N GLY A 208 -2.01 -17.58 -9.40
CA GLY A 208 -1.14 -16.84 -10.30
C GLY A 208 0.36 -17.14 -10.17
N THR A 209 1.11 -16.67 -11.17
CA THR A 209 2.58 -16.74 -11.21
C THR A 209 3.20 -15.87 -10.13
N GLU A 210 4.50 -16.06 -9.85
CA GLU A 210 5.22 -15.22 -8.89
C GLU A 210 5.18 -13.73 -9.28
N ASP A 211 5.43 -13.43 -10.56
CA ASP A 211 5.35 -12.06 -11.09
C ASP A 211 3.94 -11.47 -10.91
N GLN A 212 2.88 -12.23 -11.21
CA GLN A 212 1.49 -11.79 -10.98
C GLN A 212 1.21 -11.50 -9.51
N LYS A 213 1.68 -12.35 -8.59
CA LYS A 213 1.53 -12.13 -7.14
C LYS A 213 2.29 -10.89 -6.67
N LYS A 214 3.52 -10.69 -7.14
CA LYS A 214 4.32 -9.48 -6.86
C LYS A 214 3.59 -8.23 -7.33
N VAL A 215 3.06 -8.24 -8.55
CA VAL A 215 2.34 -7.09 -9.12
C VAL A 215 1.01 -6.84 -8.39
N ALA A 216 0.27 -7.88 -8.02
CA ALA A 216 -0.93 -7.75 -7.20
C ALA A 216 -0.62 -7.15 -5.81
N LEU A 217 0.49 -7.55 -5.20
CA LEU A 217 0.97 -6.99 -3.93
C LEU A 217 1.39 -5.51 -4.08
N ALA A 218 2.06 -5.16 -5.18
CA ALA A 218 2.39 -3.78 -5.52
C ALA A 218 1.14 -2.90 -5.68
N LEU A 219 0.10 -3.43 -6.34
CA LEU A 219 -1.19 -2.76 -6.47
C LEU A 219 -1.84 -2.52 -5.10
N PHE A 220 -1.85 -3.52 -4.23
CA PHE A 220 -2.38 -3.39 -2.86
C PHE A 220 -1.62 -2.33 -2.06
N ALA A 221 -0.28 -2.32 -2.14
CA ALA A 221 0.55 -1.30 -1.50
C ALA A 221 0.26 0.12 -2.04
N ALA A 222 0.12 0.26 -3.36
CA ALA A 222 -0.23 1.52 -4.01
C ALA A 222 -1.56 2.06 -3.47
N ILE A 223 -2.59 1.21 -3.42
CA ILE A 223 -3.90 1.55 -2.88
C ILE A 223 -3.78 2.01 -1.41
N LEU A 224 -3.10 1.24 -0.55
CA LEU A 224 -2.97 1.57 0.88
C LEU A 224 -2.18 2.86 1.15
N LEU A 225 -1.11 3.10 0.39
CA LEU A 225 -0.26 4.28 0.57
C LEU A 225 -0.89 5.55 0.00
N MET A 226 -1.76 5.44 -1.01
CA MET A 226 -2.45 6.58 -1.62
C MET A 226 -3.72 7.03 -0.87
N MET A 227 -4.30 6.18 -0.01
CA MET A 227 -5.57 6.44 0.69
C MET A 227 -5.58 7.59 1.73
N LYS A 228 -4.56 8.45 1.77
CA LYS A 228 -4.50 9.57 2.73
C LYS A 228 -4.01 10.89 2.16
N LYS A 229 -4.05 11.06 0.83
CA LYS A 229 -3.92 12.38 0.22
C LYS A 229 -5.29 13.01 0.00
#